data_AF-A0A835UAV7-F1
#
_entry.id   AF-A0A835UAV7-F1
#
_cell.length_a   1.000
_cell.length_b   1.000
_cell.length_c   1.000
_cell.angle_alpha   90.00
_cell.angle_beta   90.00
_cell.angle_gamma   90.00
#
_symmetry.space_group_name_H-M   'P 1'
#
loop_
_entity.id
_entity.type
_entity.pdbx_description
1 polymer ?
#
loop_
_entity_poly.entity_id
_entity_poly.type
_entity_poly.pdbx_seq_one_letter_code
_entity_poly.pdbx_strand_id
1 'polypeptide(L)'
;MDVRLSLVGFRIEVVLGNRTLLVQVSQTFSRLHHLLRSSLNFSLAMAKRGVPYALVNAFKSFLSRESRGLLAGGVEVDDHWMQGIAAELNVSDTAFLTPASGLALASSIARFYLRWFTPVAEVSIYWLALWAYNIWPHTTFESGVKAPPGSGFDFFTRFFCPKLGVNEDPVCGSVHCALVPYWSKKLGKNNLIAYQASPRGGVLDLELTEEGKRVLIRGPAVTVMTGSILV
;
A
#
# COMPACT_ATOMS: atom_id res chain seq x y z
N MET A 1 1.73 13.06 14.47
CA MET A 1 1.51 13.49 13.08
C MET A 1 0.28 12.76 12.58
N ASP A 2 -0.76 13.46 12.15
CA ASP A 2 -1.96 12.84 11.61
C ASP A 2 -1.65 12.47 10.15
N VAL A 3 -1.57 11.17 9.86
CA VAL A 3 -1.28 10.66 8.51
C VAL A 3 -2.58 10.17 7.91
N ARG A 4 -2.99 10.77 6.78
CA ARG A 4 -4.16 10.30 6.02
C ARG A 4 -3.69 9.73 4.70
N LEU A 5 -4.15 8.52 4.41
CA LEU A 5 -4.00 7.88 3.11
C LEU A 5 -5.29 8.08 2.34
N SER A 6 -5.20 8.47 1.07
CA SER A 6 -6.31 8.46 0.12
C SER A 6 -5.86 7.75 -1.14
N LEU A 7 -6.48 6.61 -1.45
CA LEU A 7 -6.27 5.93 -2.72
C LEU A 7 -7.35 6.37 -3.70
N VAL A 8 -6.96 6.92 -4.85
CA VAL A 8 -7.87 7.35 -5.92
C VAL A 8 -7.33 6.85 -7.27
N GLY A 9 -7.83 5.71 -7.73
CA GLY A 9 -7.28 5.07 -8.94
C GLY A 9 -5.79 4.73 -8.77
N PHE A 10 -4.94 5.28 -9.64
CA PHE A 10 -3.46 5.08 -9.64
C PHE A 10 -2.70 6.03 -8.71
N ARG A 11 -3.40 6.86 -7.93
CA ARG A 11 -2.80 7.90 -7.09
C ARG A 11 -3.02 7.58 -5.62
N ILE A 12 -1.94 7.65 -4.86
CA ILE A 12 -1.98 7.63 -3.41
C ILE A 12 -1.63 9.04 -2.94
N GLU A 13 -2.58 9.66 -2.25
CA GLU A 13 -2.34 10.90 -1.52
C GLU A 13 -1.97 10.53 -0.08
N VAL A 14 -0.75 10.91 0.32
CA VAL A 14 -0.28 10.79 1.70
C VAL A 14 -0.23 12.19 2.28
N VAL A 15 -1.12 12.49 3.22
CA VAL A 15 -1.11 13.76 3.95
C VAL A 15 -0.33 13.56 5.24
N LEU A 16 0.74 14.31 5.45
CA LEU A 16 1.58 14.32 6.65
C LEU A 16 1.48 15.70 7.31
N GLY A 17 0.58 15.86 8.29
CA GLY A 17 0.29 17.19 8.86
C GLY A 17 -0.25 18.15 7.78
N ASN A 18 0.43 19.28 7.55
CA ASN A 18 0.03 20.27 6.54
C ASN A 18 0.65 20.02 5.15
N ARG A 19 1.36 18.90 4.95
CA ARG A 19 2.02 18.58 3.68
C ARG A 19 1.29 17.44 2.99
N THR A 20 0.99 17.61 1.71
CA THR A 20 0.47 16.55 0.85
C THR A 20 1.60 16.01 -0.03
N LEU A 21 1.83 14.71 0.03
CA LEU A 21 2.68 13.99 -0.90
C LEU A 21 1.78 13.29 -1.91
N LEU A 22 1.98 13.58 -3.19
CA LEU A 22 1.33 12.84 -4.26
C LEU A 22 2.26 11.71 -4.70
N VAL A 23 1.82 10.49 -4.45
CA VAL A 23 2.55 9.30 -4.84
C VAL A 23 1.82 8.67 -6.02
N GLN A 24 2.53 8.58 -7.15
CA GLN A 24 2.00 7.96 -8.35
C GLN A 24 2.47 6.50 -8.38
N VAL A 25 1.51 5.57 -8.42
CA VAL A 25 1.84 4.16 -8.57
C VAL A 25 2.30 3.96 -10.02
N SER A 26 3.57 3.59 -10.21
CA SER A 26 4.07 3.26 -11.54
C SER A 26 3.61 1.86 -11.91
N GLN A 27 2.95 1.71 -13.06
CA GLN A 27 2.51 0.40 -13.58
C GLN A 27 3.63 -0.38 -14.29
N THR A 28 4.88 0.10 -14.25
CA THR A 28 5.94 -0.52 -15.04
C THR A 28 6.36 -1.84 -14.42
N PHE A 29 5.85 -2.95 -14.98
CA PHE A 29 6.55 -4.23 -14.94
C PHE A 29 7.97 -3.97 -15.46
N SER A 30 8.96 -4.25 -14.63
CA SER A 30 10.40 -4.09 -14.87
C SER A 30 10.97 -5.04 -15.94
N ARG A 31 10.23 -5.32 -17.03
CA ARG A 31 10.74 -6.15 -18.14
C ARG A 31 11.38 -5.37 -19.29
N LEU A 32 11.20 -4.05 -19.41
CA LEU A 32 11.80 -3.29 -20.52
C LEU A 32 13.12 -2.58 -20.19
N HIS A 33 13.41 -2.28 -18.92
CA HIS A 33 14.66 -1.59 -18.54
C HIS A 33 15.89 -2.51 -18.50
N HIS A 34 15.69 -3.83 -18.44
CA HIS A 34 16.79 -4.80 -18.41
C HIS A 34 17.52 -4.94 -19.75
N LEU A 35 16.87 -4.65 -20.88
CA LEU A 35 17.44 -4.84 -22.22
C LEU A 35 18.44 -3.76 -22.65
N LEU A 36 18.56 -2.64 -21.90
CA LEU A 36 19.49 -1.56 -22.23
C LEU A 36 20.71 -1.46 -21.30
N ARG A 37 20.86 -2.36 -20.30
CA ARG A 37 21.93 -2.25 -19.28
C ARG A 37 22.96 -3.38 -19.32
N SER A 38 23.04 -4.16 -20.40
CA SER A 38 24.16 -5.10 -20.62
C SER A 38 25.38 -4.36 -21.19
N SER A 39 26.07 -3.59 -20.35
CA SER A 39 27.51 -3.30 -20.42
C SER A 39 27.81 -2.08 -19.56
N LEU A 40 28.49 -2.32 -18.44
CA LEU A 40 29.56 -1.50 -17.86
C LEU A 40 29.77 -1.97 -16.41
N ASN A 41 30.76 -2.84 -16.24
CA ASN A 41 31.29 -3.17 -14.92
C ASN A 41 32.05 -1.95 -14.39
N PHE A 42 31.62 -1.41 -13.25
CA PHE A 42 32.47 -0.57 -12.41
C PHE A 42 32.39 -1.08 -10.97
N SER A 43 33.44 -1.79 -10.56
CA SER A 43 33.74 -2.01 -9.14
C SER A 43 34.39 -0.73 -8.62
N LEU A 44 33.63 0.04 -7.84
CA LEU A 44 34.14 1.07 -6.96
C LEU A 44 33.56 0.77 -5.58
N ALA A 45 34.41 0.68 -4.56
CA ALA A 45 33.96 0.52 -3.18
C ALA A 45 33.05 1.71 -2.81
N MET A 46 31.73 1.48 -2.79
CA MET A 46 30.76 2.49 -2.38
C MET A 46 30.89 2.70 -0.87
N ALA A 47 31.09 3.94 -0.44
CA ALA A 47 30.95 4.32 0.96
C ALA A 47 29.52 3.96 1.41
N LYS A 48 29.39 3.24 2.53
CA LYS A 48 28.09 2.81 3.06
C LYS A 48 27.16 4.02 3.16
N ARG A 49 26.08 4.04 2.38
CA ARG A 49 25.12 5.14 2.37
C ARG A 49 23.89 4.73 3.15
N GLY A 50 23.38 5.61 4.01
CA GLY A 50 22.14 5.35 4.75
C GLY A 50 20.91 5.66 3.90
N VAL A 51 20.04 4.69 3.67
CA VAL A 51 18.69 4.88 3.11
C VAL A 51 17.74 5.16 4.27
N PRO A 52 17.13 6.36 4.38
CA PRO A 52 16.16 6.64 5.43
C PRO A 52 14.91 5.80 5.23
N TYR A 53 14.34 5.34 6.35
CA TYR A 53 13.05 4.65 6.35
C TYR A 53 12.14 5.08 7.49
N ALA A 54 10.84 4.87 7.31
CA ALA A 54 9.83 4.94 8.35
C ALA A 54 8.99 3.66 8.34
N LEU A 55 8.64 3.17 9.53
CA LEU A 55 7.63 2.14 9.73
C LEU A 55 6.32 2.80 10.13
N VAL A 56 5.24 2.51 9.40
CA VAL A 56 3.94 3.15 9.62
C VAL A 56 2.87 2.11 9.93
N ASN A 57 2.05 2.39 10.93
CA ASN A 57 0.78 1.71 11.16
C ASN A 57 -0.31 2.39 10.34
N ALA A 58 -0.65 1.86 9.17
CA ALA A 58 -1.78 2.35 8.38
C ALA A 58 -3.14 1.87 8.95
N PHE A 59 -4.19 2.67 8.77
CA PHE A 59 -5.58 2.41 9.22
C PHE A 59 -5.75 2.20 10.73
N LYS A 60 -4.90 2.84 11.52
CA LYS A 60 -4.93 2.77 12.99
C LYS A 60 -4.50 4.08 13.64
N SER A 61 -5.16 4.44 14.74
CA SER A 61 -4.92 5.68 15.48
C SER A 61 -3.92 5.54 16.65
N PHE A 62 -3.43 4.32 16.92
CA PHE A 62 -2.50 4.04 18.02
C PHE A 62 -1.42 3.04 17.60
N LEU A 63 -0.32 2.99 18.37
CA LEU A 63 0.77 2.05 18.14
C LEU A 63 0.29 0.61 18.40
N SER A 64 0.38 -0.25 17.38
CA SER A 64 0.25 -1.70 17.53
C SER A 64 1.51 -2.39 17.02
N ARG A 65 1.86 -3.52 17.65
CA ARG A 65 3.06 -4.33 17.33
C ARG A 65 3.09 -4.88 15.89
N GLU A 66 1.94 -4.89 15.20
CA GLU A 66 1.78 -5.43 13.85
C GLU A 66 1.84 -4.32 12.78
N SER A 67 2.89 -3.49 12.83
CA SER A 67 3.13 -2.40 11.89
C SER A 67 3.73 -2.90 10.60
N ARG A 68 3.13 -2.53 9.47
CA ARG A 68 3.53 -3.04 8.15
C ARG A 68 3.41 -1.90 7.14
N GLY A 69 4.55 -1.43 6.68
CA GLY A 69 4.70 -0.30 5.78
C GLY A 69 6.04 0.40 6.01
N LEU A 70 7.08 -0.07 5.33
CA LEU A 70 8.35 0.66 5.18
C LEU A 70 8.15 1.74 4.13
N LEU A 71 8.71 2.92 4.34
CA LEU A 71 8.87 3.94 3.30
C LEU A 71 10.35 4.26 3.19
N ALA A 72 11.07 3.52 2.34
CA ALA A 72 12.47 3.77 2.06
C ALA A 72 12.61 4.59 0.78
N GLY A 73 13.43 5.64 0.79
CA GLY A 73 13.60 6.49 -0.39
C GLY A 73 14.89 7.29 -0.41
N GLY A 74 15.19 7.87 -1.58
CA GLY A 74 16.31 8.80 -1.78
C GLY A 74 17.55 8.23 -2.49
N VAL A 75 17.52 6.96 -2.91
CA VAL A 75 18.58 6.30 -3.68
C VAL A 75 17.95 5.33 -4.69
N GLU A 76 18.47 5.24 -5.92
CA GLU A 76 18.15 4.12 -6.80
C GLU A 76 18.77 2.84 -6.20
N VAL A 77 17.92 1.91 -5.81
CA VAL A 77 18.30 0.59 -5.29
C VAL A 77 17.76 -0.48 -6.23
N ASP A 78 18.49 -1.58 -6.41
CA ASP A 78 18.09 -2.65 -7.32
C ASP A 78 16.99 -3.56 -6.74
N ASP A 79 16.34 -4.30 -7.63
CA ASP A 79 15.20 -5.17 -7.32
C ASP A 79 15.55 -6.26 -6.30
N HIS A 80 16.78 -6.79 -6.33
CA HIS A 80 17.23 -7.84 -5.43
C HIS A 80 17.38 -7.30 -4.01
N TRP A 81 17.95 -6.10 -3.87
CA TRP A 81 18.07 -5.42 -2.59
C TRP A 81 16.70 -5.09 -1.99
N MET A 82 15.77 -4.52 -2.77
CA MET A 82 14.41 -4.23 -2.30
C MET A 82 13.67 -5.48 -1.83
N GLN A 83 13.77 -6.57 -2.59
CA GLN A 83 13.19 -7.85 -2.22
C GLN A 83 13.84 -8.43 -0.95
N GLY A 84 15.16 -8.30 -0.81
CA GLY A 84 15.89 -8.74 0.38
C GLY A 84 15.45 -8.01 1.65
N ILE A 85 15.26 -6.69 1.58
CA ILE A 85 14.71 -5.91 2.69
C ILE A 85 13.27 -6.31 3.01
N ALA A 86 12.43 -6.50 2.00
CA ALA A 86 11.04 -6.93 2.22
C ALA A 86 10.97 -8.31 2.89
N ALA A 87 11.86 -9.23 2.49
CA ALA A 87 12.00 -10.55 3.11
C ALA A 87 12.48 -10.45 4.57
N GLU A 88 13.51 -9.64 4.83
CA GLU A 88 14.10 -9.45 6.17
C GLU A 88 13.10 -8.82 7.14
N LEU A 89 12.35 -7.81 6.70
CA LEU A 89 11.33 -7.17 7.54
C LEU A 89 10.15 -8.09 7.82
N ASN A 90 9.87 -9.05 6.92
CA ASN A 90 8.79 -10.02 7.04
C ASN A 90 7.42 -9.38 7.38
N VAL A 91 7.20 -8.18 6.83
CA VAL A 91 5.95 -7.42 6.91
C VAL A 91 5.05 -7.75 5.70
N SER A 92 3.77 -7.36 5.71
CA SER A 92 2.83 -7.76 4.65
C SER A 92 3.20 -7.07 3.35
N ASP A 93 3.46 -5.77 3.44
CA ASP A 93 3.93 -4.95 2.33
C ASP A 93 5.03 -3.99 2.76
N THR A 94 6.06 -3.88 1.92
CA THR A 94 7.20 -2.96 2.02
C THR A 94 7.16 -2.03 0.83
N ALA A 95 7.11 -0.72 1.08
CA ALA A 95 6.99 0.31 0.04
C ALA A 95 8.33 1.03 -0.18
N PHE A 96 8.72 1.15 -1.45
CA PHE A 96 9.91 1.91 -1.85
C PHE A 96 9.51 3.12 -2.69
N LEU A 97 9.97 4.31 -2.27
CA LEU A 97 9.75 5.56 -2.98
C LEU A 97 11.00 5.98 -3.74
N THR A 98 10.84 6.18 -5.05
CA THR A 98 11.85 6.82 -5.89
C THR A 98 11.35 8.20 -6.32
N PRO A 99 12.12 9.28 -6.12
CA PRO A 99 11.74 10.60 -6.63
C PRO A 99 11.48 10.56 -8.14
N ALA A 100 10.39 11.17 -8.59
CA ALA A 100 10.11 11.30 -10.02
C ALA A 100 10.97 12.43 -10.61
N SER A 101 12.23 12.14 -10.95
CA SER A 101 13.12 13.09 -11.64
C SER A 101 12.60 13.33 -13.07
N GLY A 102 12.32 14.59 -13.43
CA GLY A 102 11.94 14.98 -14.79
C GLY A 102 10.62 15.75 -14.96
N LEU A 103 9.81 15.88 -13.90
CA LEU A 103 8.62 16.76 -13.90
C LEU A 103 8.88 18.03 -13.07
N ALA A 104 10.07 18.62 -13.24
CA ALA A 104 10.30 19.99 -12.82
C ALA A 104 9.67 20.89 -13.88
N LEU A 105 8.43 21.32 -13.66
CA LEU A 105 7.90 22.64 -13.99
C LEU A 105 6.39 22.65 -13.66
N ALA A 106 6.02 23.44 -12.63
CA ALA A 106 4.68 23.97 -12.30
C ALA A 106 3.97 23.51 -11.00
N SER A 107 4.46 22.53 -10.22
CA SER A 107 3.75 22.10 -8.99
C SER A 107 4.65 22.07 -7.76
N SER A 108 4.21 22.71 -6.67
CA SER A 108 4.83 22.67 -5.33
C SER A 108 4.69 21.30 -4.64
N ILE A 109 4.11 20.30 -5.31
CA ILE A 109 3.83 18.99 -4.76
C ILE A 109 4.91 18.00 -5.20
N ALA A 110 5.58 17.41 -4.21
CA ALA A 110 6.57 16.36 -4.45
C ALA A 110 5.91 15.10 -5.03
N ARG A 111 6.51 14.54 -6.08
CA ARG A 111 6.05 13.33 -6.78
C ARG A 111 7.05 12.19 -6.64
N PHE A 112 6.52 11.01 -6.37
CA PHE A 112 7.31 9.79 -6.21
C PHE A 112 6.70 8.66 -7.02
N TYR A 113 7.58 7.81 -7.55
CA TYR A 113 7.23 6.45 -7.96
C TYR A 113 7.24 5.54 -6.74
N LEU A 114 6.23 4.68 -6.66
CA LEU A 114 6.07 3.73 -5.57
C LEU A 114 6.08 2.30 -6.10
N ARG A 115 6.86 1.44 -5.44
CA ARG A 115 6.92 0.00 -5.65
C ARG A 115 6.61 -0.73 -4.35
N TRP A 116 5.93 -1.87 -4.45
CA TRP A 116 5.49 -2.66 -3.30
C TRP A 116 6.07 -4.06 -3.35
N PHE A 117 6.60 -4.52 -2.23
CA PHE A 117 7.19 -5.84 -2.11
C PHE A 117 6.59 -6.54 -0.90
N THR A 118 6.12 -7.77 -1.12
CA THR A 118 5.86 -8.75 -0.07
C THR A 118 7.16 -9.44 0.31
N PRO A 119 7.20 -10.29 1.35
CA PRO A 119 8.41 -11.04 1.69
C PRO A 119 8.94 -11.94 0.57
N VAL A 120 8.10 -12.28 -0.43
CA VAL A 120 8.45 -13.25 -1.48
C VAL A 120 8.46 -12.68 -2.89
N ALA A 121 7.80 -11.54 -3.15
CA ALA A 121 7.68 -10.98 -4.49
C ALA A 121 7.30 -9.48 -4.49
N GLU A 122 7.69 -8.78 -5.57
CA GLU A 122 7.10 -7.50 -5.95
C GLU A 122 5.63 -7.68 -6.35
N VAL A 123 4.76 -6.79 -5.87
CA VAL A 123 3.32 -6.81 -6.15
C VAL A 123 2.85 -5.48 -6.72
N SER A 124 1.95 -5.55 -7.70
CA SER A 124 1.21 -4.36 -8.15
C SER A 124 -0.01 -4.17 -7.26
N ILE A 125 -0.34 -2.91 -6.93
CA ILE A 125 -1.54 -2.57 -6.14
C ILE A 125 -2.84 -3.10 -6.77
N TYR A 126 -2.83 -3.30 -8.10
CA TYR A 126 -3.95 -3.86 -8.85
C TYR A 126 -4.02 -5.37 -8.79
N TRP A 127 -2.89 -6.05 -8.57
CA TRP A 127 -2.86 -7.50 -8.59
C TRP A 127 -3.73 -8.06 -7.46
N LEU A 128 -3.67 -7.49 -6.25
CA LEU A 128 -4.52 -7.94 -5.14
C LEU A 128 -6.02 -7.72 -5.40
N ALA A 129 -6.40 -6.57 -5.99
CA ALA A 129 -7.80 -6.26 -6.31
C ALA A 129 -8.35 -7.10 -7.48
N LEU A 130 -7.56 -7.31 -8.53
CA LEU A 130 -7.92 -8.15 -9.68
C LEU A 130 -7.92 -9.64 -9.32
N TRP A 131 -7.03 -10.06 -8.42
CA TRP A 131 -7.01 -11.42 -7.90
C TRP A 131 -8.23 -11.68 -7.01
N ALA A 132 -8.59 -10.75 -6.11
CA ALA A 132 -9.85 -10.80 -5.36
C ALA A 132 -11.08 -10.87 -6.31
N TYR A 133 -11.08 -10.10 -7.40
CA TYR A 133 -12.17 -10.08 -8.38
C TYR A 133 -12.26 -11.35 -9.23
N ASN A 134 -11.13 -11.87 -9.73
CA ASN A 134 -11.09 -13.02 -10.66
C ASN A 134 -11.06 -14.39 -9.96
N ILE A 135 -10.73 -14.44 -8.67
CA ILE A 135 -10.66 -15.69 -7.87
C ILE A 135 -11.80 -15.78 -6.83
N TRP A 136 -12.73 -14.82 -6.85
CA TRP A 136 -13.91 -14.76 -5.98
C TRP A 136 -14.65 -16.10 -5.74
N PRO A 137 -14.65 -17.12 -6.64
CA PRO A 137 -15.27 -18.40 -6.30
C PRO A 137 -14.34 -19.49 -5.74
N HIS A 138 -13.00 -19.43 -5.85
CA HIS A 138 -12.20 -20.68 -5.73
C HIS A 138 -10.86 -20.66 -4.95
N THR A 139 -10.28 -19.56 -4.47
CA THR A 139 -8.98 -19.68 -3.75
C THR A 139 -8.60 -18.62 -2.72
N THR A 140 -9.50 -17.70 -2.36
CA THR A 140 -9.27 -16.69 -1.31
C THR A 140 -10.46 -16.66 -0.35
N PHE A 141 -10.22 -16.87 0.94
CA PHE A 141 -11.29 -16.87 1.95
C PHE A 141 -11.59 -15.43 2.41
N GLU A 142 -12.09 -14.60 1.50
CA GLU A 142 -12.54 -13.24 1.81
C GLU A 142 -13.96 -13.29 2.36
N SER A 143 -14.13 -13.15 3.68
CA SER A 143 -15.47 -12.96 4.26
C SER A 143 -15.79 -11.47 4.34
N GLY A 144 -16.18 -10.87 3.21
CA GLY A 144 -16.94 -9.63 3.25
C GLY A 144 -18.33 -9.94 3.81
N VAL A 145 -18.64 -9.53 5.03
CA VAL A 145 -19.96 -9.77 5.66
C VAL A 145 -20.61 -8.47 6.11
N LYS A 146 -21.94 -8.41 6.02
CA LYS A 146 -22.69 -7.24 6.52
C LYS A 146 -22.45 -7.15 8.03
N ALA A 147 -22.10 -5.97 8.51
CA ALA A 147 -21.89 -5.78 9.94
C ALA A 147 -23.22 -5.86 10.71
N PRO A 148 -23.23 -6.36 11.96
CA PRO A 148 -24.43 -6.43 12.76
C PRO A 148 -24.96 -5.01 13.09
N PRO A 149 -26.28 -4.84 13.25
CA PRO A 149 -26.86 -3.56 13.67
C PRO A 149 -26.23 -3.06 14.98
N GLY A 150 -25.98 -1.76 15.08
CA GLY A 150 -25.37 -1.13 16.27
C GLY A 150 -23.85 -1.27 16.38
N SER A 151 -23.18 -1.98 15.46
CA SER A 151 -21.71 -2.09 15.46
C SER A 151 -20.98 -0.80 15.10
N GLY A 152 -21.65 0.17 14.47
CA GLY A 152 -21.03 1.39 13.93
C GLY A 152 -20.34 1.20 12.58
N PHE A 153 -20.40 0.00 11.99
CA PHE A 153 -19.80 -0.34 10.70
C PHE A 153 -20.87 -0.81 9.71
N ASP A 154 -20.59 -0.70 8.41
CA ASP A 154 -21.46 -1.20 7.35
C ASP A 154 -21.13 -2.66 6.97
N PHE A 155 -19.84 -3.01 6.94
CA PHE A 155 -19.38 -4.38 6.67
C PHE A 155 -18.04 -4.70 7.34
N PHE A 156 -17.80 -5.99 7.57
CA PHE A 156 -16.54 -6.54 8.05
C PHE A 156 -15.80 -7.30 6.96
N THR A 157 -14.47 -7.31 7.05
CA THR A 157 -13.59 -8.03 6.11
C THR A 157 -12.50 -8.80 6.85
N ARG A 158 -11.99 -9.86 6.22
CA ARG A 158 -10.71 -10.51 6.53
C ARG A 158 -10.06 -10.87 5.21
N PHE A 159 -8.73 -10.79 5.15
CA PHE A 159 -7.98 -11.03 3.92
C PHE A 159 -6.80 -11.96 4.17
N PHE A 160 -6.75 -13.09 3.47
CA PHE A 160 -5.70 -14.10 3.63
C PHE A 160 -4.98 -14.29 2.30
N CYS A 161 -3.65 -14.20 2.28
CA CYS A 161 -2.87 -14.37 1.06
C CYS A 161 -1.60 -15.22 1.28
N PRO A 162 -1.74 -16.47 1.75
CA PRO A 162 -0.57 -17.30 2.11
C PRO A 162 0.37 -17.57 0.93
N LYS A 163 -0.14 -17.52 -0.31
CA LYS A 163 0.67 -17.64 -1.53
C LYS A 163 1.72 -16.52 -1.70
N LEU A 164 1.50 -15.38 -1.04
CA LEU A 164 2.45 -14.26 -1.01
C LEU A 164 3.26 -14.21 0.31
N GLY A 165 3.30 -15.30 1.07
CA GLY A 165 3.98 -15.34 2.36
C GLY A 165 3.25 -14.58 3.48
N VAL A 166 2.01 -14.15 3.25
CA VAL A 166 1.18 -13.42 4.23
C VAL A 166 -0.01 -14.28 4.63
N ASN A 167 0.06 -14.91 5.81
CA ASN A 167 -1.03 -15.75 6.29
C ASN A 167 -2.36 -14.99 6.37
N GLU A 168 -2.35 -13.82 7.00
CA GLU A 168 -3.47 -12.88 7.06
C GLU A 168 -2.93 -11.45 6.95
N ASP A 169 -3.51 -10.65 6.05
CA ASP A 169 -3.19 -9.23 5.98
C ASP A 169 -3.97 -8.46 7.04
N PRO A 170 -3.33 -7.57 7.81
CA PRO A 170 -4.03 -6.84 8.86
C PRO A 170 -5.11 -5.88 8.36
N VAL A 171 -4.81 -5.05 7.35
CA VAL A 171 -5.75 -4.15 6.67
C VAL A 171 -5.30 -3.94 5.23
N CYS A 172 -5.99 -4.58 4.29
CA CYS A 172 -5.64 -4.52 2.88
C CYS A 172 -6.48 -3.41 2.23
N GLY A 173 -5.88 -2.26 1.94
CA GLY A 173 -6.60 -1.17 1.29
C GLY A 173 -7.14 -1.57 -0.09
N SER A 174 -6.31 -2.24 -0.91
CA SER A 174 -6.65 -2.57 -2.30
C SER A 174 -7.86 -3.50 -2.45
N VAL A 175 -8.12 -4.42 -1.51
CA VAL A 175 -9.31 -5.28 -1.58
C VAL A 175 -10.60 -4.46 -1.50
N HIS A 176 -10.57 -3.34 -0.78
CA HIS A 176 -11.73 -2.47 -0.64
C HIS A 176 -12.09 -1.73 -1.94
N CYS A 177 -11.16 -1.62 -2.91
CA CYS A 177 -11.51 -1.14 -4.25
C CYS A 177 -12.51 -2.04 -4.97
N ALA A 178 -12.53 -3.35 -4.69
CA ALA A 178 -13.51 -4.28 -5.22
C ALA A 178 -14.76 -4.38 -4.32
N LEU A 179 -14.59 -4.32 -2.99
CA LEU A 179 -15.70 -4.47 -2.04
C LEU A 179 -16.60 -3.24 -1.94
N VAL A 180 -16.06 -2.03 -2.11
CA VAL A 180 -16.86 -0.79 -1.99
C VAL A 180 -17.99 -0.73 -3.02
N PRO A 181 -17.77 -0.95 -4.34
CA PRO A 181 -18.87 -0.99 -5.31
C PRO A 181 -19.92 -2.05 -4.99
N TYR A 182 -19.49 -3.23 -4.52
CA TYR A 182 -20.39 -4.32 -4.15
C TYR A 182 -21.30 -3.93 -2.96
N TRP A 183 -20.70 -3.47 -1.86
CA TRP A 183 -21.44 -3.11 -0.65
C TRP A 183 -22.25 -1.83 -0.81
N SER A 184 -21.75 -0.88 -1.59
CA SER A 184 -22.47 0.34 -1.93
C SER A 184 -23.81 0.01 -2.62
N LYS A 185 -23.77 -0.86 -3.64
CA LYS A 185 -24.97 -1.35 -4.33
C LYS A 185 -25.90 -2.13 -3.40
N LYS A 186 -25.34 -2.98 -2.54
CA LYS A 186 -26.12 -3.85 -1.63
C LYS A 186 -26.79 -3.08 -0.49
N LEU A 187 -26.18 -1.99 -0.03
CA LEU A 187 -26.66 -1.19 1.09
C LEU A 187 -27.37 0.11 0.66
N GLY A 188 -27.26 0.49 -0.62
CA GLY A 188 -27.83 1.73 -1.14
C GLY A 188 -27.14 2.98 -0.59
N LYS A 189 -25.82 2.92 -0.36
CA LYS A 189 -25.02 4.00 0.23
C LYS A 189 -23.70 4.19 -0.51
N ASN A 190 -23.23 5.43 -0.63
CA ASN A 190 -21.93 5.75 -1.24
C ASN A 190 -20.81 5.92 -0.21
N ASN A 191 -21.15 6.41 0.99
CA ASN A 191 -20.23 6.47 2.12
C ASN A 191 -20.42 5.21 2.97
N LEU A 192 -19.31 4.53 3.24
CA LEU A 192 -19.28 3.26 3.97
C LEU A 192 -18.17 3.29 5.02
N ILE A 193 -18.42 2.71 6.19
CA ILE A 193 -17.38 2.47 7.19
C ILE A 193 -17.16 0.96 7.28
N ALA A 194 -15.92 0.51 7.01
CA ALA A 194 -15.56 -0.90 7.11
C ALA A 194 -14.61 -1.16 8.27
N TYR A 195 -14.68 -2.37 8.81
CA TYR A 195 -13.71 -2.88 9.77
C TYR A 195 -13.09 -4.18 9.28
N GLN A 196 -11.76 -4.19 9.09
CA GLN A 196 -11.04 -5.42 8.79
C GLN A 196 -10.68 -6.13 10.09
N ALA A 197 -11.36 -7.23 10.36
CA ALA A 197 -11.33 -7.99 11.61
C ALA A 197 -10.16 -8.99 11.66
N SER A 198 -8.96 -8.53 11.32
CA SER A 198 -7.72 -9.24 11.63
C SER A 198 -7.40 -9.14 13.13
N PRO A 199 -6.45 -9.93 13.68
CA PRO A 199 -5.98 -9.76 15.06
C PRO A 199 -5.56 -8.31 15.37
N ARG A 200 -4.99 -7.60 14.39
CA ARG A 200 -4.67 -6.18 14.50
C ARG A 200 -5.91 -5.30 14.57
N GLY A 201 -6.90 -5.61 13.74
CA GLY A 201 -8.03 -4.73 13.45
C GLY A 201 -7.62 -3.48 12.66
N GLY A 202 -8.57 -2.92 11.93
CA GLY A 202 -8.45 -1.55 11.44
C GLY A 202 -9.72 -1.03 10.79
N VAL A 203 -9.88 0.29 10.86
CA VAL A 203 -11.07 1.00 10.40
C VAL A 203 -10.76 1.72 9.10
N LEU A 204 -11.65 1.57 8.12
CA LEU A 204 -11.56 2.24 6.83
C LEU A 204 -12.81 3.10 6.63
N ASP A 205 -12.59 4.37 6.32
CA ASP A 205 -13.60 5.30 5.83
C ASP A 205 -13.55 5.27 4.30
N LEU A 206 -14.68 4.91 3.68
CA LEU A 206 -14.76 4.55 2.28
C LEU A 206 -15.82 5.38 1.58
N GLU A 207 -15.51 5.84 0.38
CA GLU A 207 -16.43 6.61 -0.43
C GLU A 207 -16.40 6.13 -1.88
N LEU A 208 -17.57 5.78 -2.42
CA LEU A 208 -17.78 5.60 -3.84
C LEU A 208 -18.23 6.94 -4.43
N THR A 209 -17.38 7.59 -5.24
CA THR A 209 -17.72 8.88 -5.86
C THR A 209 -18.94 8.75 -6.77
N GLU A 210 -19.71 9.83 -6.94
CA GLU A 210 -20.99 9.87 -7.68
C GLU A 210 -20.95 9.28 -9.11
N GLU A 211 -19.79 9.28 -9.76
CA GLU A 211 -19.64 8.66 -11.09
C GLU A 211 -19.50 7.13 -11.05
N GLY A 212 -19.45 6.50 -9.86
CA GLY A 212 -19.22 5.06 -9.67
C GLY A 212 -17.86 4.56 -10.15
N LYS A 213 -16.97 5.46 -10.60
CA LYS A 213 -15.69 5.13 -11.23
C LYS A 213 -14.52 5.02 -10.25
N ARG A 214 -14.66 5.55 -9.04
CA ARG A 214 -13.56 5.70 -8.09
C ARG A 214 -14.01 5.38 -6.67
N VAL A 215 -13.11 4.68 -5.97
CA VAL A 215 -13.21 4.40 -4.55
C VAL A 215 -12.16 5.25 -3.86
N LEU A 216 -12.56 6.08 -2.90
CA LEU A 216 -11.65 6.71 -1.94
C LEU A 216 -11.59 5.85 -0.69
N ILE A 217 -10.37 5.67 -0.18
CA ILE A 217 -10.10 4.89 1.02
C ILE A 217 -9.31 5.77 1.97
N ARG A 218 -9.86 6.01 3.15
CA ARG A 218 -9.28 6.88 4.19
C ARG A 218 -9.14 6.13 5.50
N GLY A 219 -8.14 6.52 6.27
CA GLY A 219 -7.95 6.04 7.62
C GLY A 219 -6.78 6.72 8.32
N PRO A 220 -6.73 6.63 9.65
CA PRO A 220 -5.63 7.18 10.42
C PRO A 220 -4.36 6.38 10.18
N ALA A 221 -3.20 7.02 10.31
CA ALA A 221 -1.93 6.32 10.31
C ALA A 221 -0.94 6.95 11.29
N VAL A 222 -0.09 6.12 11.88
CA VAL A 222 0.86 6.50 12.94
C VAL A 222 2.26 5.99 12.60
N THR A 223 3.25 6.87 12.61
CA THR A 223 4.66 6.48 12.53
C THR A 223 5.09 5.75 13.80
N VAL A 224 5.61 4.54 13.64
CA VAL A 224 6.04 3.66 14.73
C VAL A 224 7.53 3.83 15.01
N MET A 225 8.33 3.82 13.95
CA MET A 225 9.77 4.09 14.04
C MET A 225 10.27 4.78 12.77
N THR A 226 11.42 5.43 12.90
CA THR A 226 12.21 5.95 11.78
C THR A 226 13.65 5.52 11.96
N GLY A 227 14.35 5.24 10.87
CA GLY A 227 15.75 4.83 10.94
C GLY A 227 16.46 4.95 9.60
N SER A 228 17.62 4.30 9.50
CA SER A 228 18.39 4.22 8.27
C SER A 228 18.89 2.80 8.04
N ILE A 229 18.76 2.31 6.81
CA ILE A 229 19.31 1.02 6.36
C ILE A 229 20.59 1.32 5.58
N LEU A 230 21.68 0.63 5.90
CA LEU A 230 22.94 0.79 5.20
C LEU A 230 22.95 0.01 3.89
N VAL A 231 23.30 0.68 2.79
CA VAL A 231 23.63 0.10 1.47
C VAL A 231 25.11 0.26 1.18
#